data_AF-A0A1J0GCW2-F1
#
_entry.id   AF-A0A1J0GCW2-F1
#
_cell.length_a   1.000
_cell.length_b   1.000
_cell.length_c   1.000
_cell.angle_alpha   90.00
_cell.angle_beta   90.00
_cell.angle_gamma   90.00
#
_symmetry.space_group_name_H-M   'P 1'
#
loop_
_entity.id
_entity.type
_entity.pdbx_description
1 polymer ?
#
loop_
_entity_poly.entity_id
_entity_poly.type
_entity_poly.pdbx_seq_one_letter_code
_entity_poly.pdbx_strand_id
1 'polypeptide(L)'
;MFFLLDELFKGTNSIDRHDGATALIKQLGQQGASGLISTHDLELCDLQYEYFKIKNYNFQEYYVNNEIKFDYKIRDGVSTTKNALYLIKLAGIDLDLE
;
A
#
# COMPACT_ATOMS: atom_id res chain seq x y z
N MET A 1 -18.73 13.65 -3.91
CA MET A 1 -17.79 13.81 -2.79
C MET A 1 -16.43 13.31 -3.24
N PHE A 2 -15.37 14.08 -3.00
CA PHE A 2 -13.99 13.67 -3.30
C PHE A 2 -13.22 13.49 -1.98
N PHE A 3 -12.43 12.43 -1.85
CA PHE A 3 -11.66 12.14 -0.63
C PHE A 3 -10.21 11.78 -0.91
N LEU A 4 -9.33 12.11 0.03
CA LEU A 4 -7.94 11.70 0.09
C LEU A 4 -7.71 11.17 1.50
N LEU A 5 -7.40 9.89 1.62
CA LEU A 5 -7.24 9.22 2.91
C LEU A 5 -5.81 8.70 2.99
N ASP A 6 -5.07 9.14 4.01
CA ASP A 6 -3.70 8.73 4.24
C ASP A 6 -3.66 7.73 5.39
N GLU A 7 -3.21 6.50 5.12
CA GLU A 7 -3.10 5.40 6.09
C GLU A 7 -4.34 5.20 6.98
N LEU A 8 -5.38 4.61 6.40
CA LEU A 8 -6.63 4.34 7.13
C LEU A 8 -6.41 3.45 8.35
N PHE A 9 -6.92 3.93 9.50
CA PHE A 9 -6.88 3.29 10.82
C PHE A 9 -5.46 3.02 11.35
N LYS A 10 -5.11 3.67 12.47
CA LYS A 10 -3.85 3.43 13.19
C LYS A 10 -4.16 2.63 14.45
N GLY A 11 -3.75 1.35 14.49
CA GLY A 11 -4.03 0.43 15.60
C GLY A 11 -3.18 -0.84 15.48
N THR A 12 -3.11 -1.68 16.52
CA THR A 12 -2.22 -2.86 16.54
C THR A 12 -2.84 -4.12 15.92
N ASN A 13 -4.16 -4.26 15.91
CA ASN A 13 -4.84 -5.42 15.31
C ASN A 13 -4.99 -5.25 13.80
N SER A 14 -4.29 -6.08 13.01
CA SER A 14 -4.32 -6.01 11.54
C SER A 14 -5.67 -6.37 10.94
N ILE A 15 -6.38 -7.33 11.54
CA ILE A 15 -7.66 -7.82 11.03
C ILE A 15 -8.72 -6.71 11.14
N ASP A 16 -8.87 -6.09 12.32
CA ASP A 16 -9.85 -5.02 12.53
C ASP A 16 -9.60 -3.81 11.61
N ARG A 17 -8.33 -3.49 11.34
CA ARG A 17 -7.96 -2.41 10.40
C ARG A 17 -8.37 -2.76 8.97
N HIS A 18 -8.05 -3.97 8.53
CA HIS A 18 -8.39 -4.45 7.20
C HIS A 18 -9.92 -4.41 6.99
N ASP A 19 -10.68 -5.01 7.92
CA ASP A 19 -12.13 -5.06 7.86
C ASP A 19 -12.76 -3.66 7.89
N GLY A 20 -12.26 -2.79 8.75
CA GLY A 20 -12.69 -1.39 8.85
C GLY A 20 -12.42 -0.59 7.58
N ALA A 21 -11.21 -0.71 7.01
CA ALA A 21 -10.83 -0.04 5.76
C ALA A 21 -11.69 -0.54 4.60
N THR A 22 -11.86 -1.86 4.50
CA THR A 22 -12.70 -2.51 3.51
C THR A 22 -14.15 -2.03 3.58
N ALA A 23 -14.75 -1.99 4.77
CA ALA A 23 -16.11 -1.50 4.97
C ALA A 23 -16.27 -0.03 4.55
N LEU A 24 -15.33 0.83 4.94
CA LEU A 24 -15.34 2.26 4.59
C LEU A 24 -15.25 2.48 3.07
N ILE A 25 -14.32 1.78 2.40
CA ILE A 25 -14.12 1.88 0.95
C ILE A 25 -15.38 1.44 0.20
N LYS A 26 -15.99 0.32 0.61
CA LYS A 26 -17.23 -0.19 0.03
C LYS A 26 -18.36 0.84 0.18
N GLN A 27 -18.53 1.43 1.37
CA GLN A 27 -19.55 2.44 1.62
C GLN A 27 -19.34 3.71 0.77
N LEU A 28 -18.10 4.22 0.68
CA LEU A 28 -17.77 5.39 -0.14
C LEU A 28 -18.06 5.13 -1.63
N GLY A 29 -17.69 3.94 -2.13
CA GLY A 29 -17.97 3.53 -3.50
C GLY A 29 -19.47 3.42 -3.82
N GLN A 30 -20.27 2.91 -2.88
CA GLN A 30 -21.73 2.83 -3.01
C GLN A 30 -22.39 4.21 -3.05
N GLN A 31 -21.85 5.19 -2.33
CA GLN A 31 -22.35 6.58 -2.32
C GLN A 31 -21.89 7.39 -3.55
N GLY A 32 -21.21 6.77 -4.52
CA GLY A 32 -20.70 7.45 -5.70
C GLY A 32 -19.57 8.44 -5.39
N ALA A 33 -18.88 8.28 -4.26
CA ALA A 33 -17.68 9.04 -3.97
C ALA A 33 -16.51 8.57 -4.85
N SER A 34 -15.52 9.44 -5.03
CA SER A 34 -14.28 9.12 -5.73
C SER A 34 -13.11 9.67 -4.93
N GLY A 35 -11.97 8.99 -4.94
CA GLY A 35 -10.85 9.42 -4.11
C GLY A 35 -9.63 8.53 -4.21
N LEU A 36 -8.62 8.87 -3.42
CA LEU A 36 -7.37 8.16 -3.30
C LEU A 36 -7.15 7.72 -1.86
N ILE A 37 -6.52 6.55 -1.70
CA ILE A 37 -6.19 5.96 -0.41
C ILE A 37 -4.74 5.49 -0.48
N SER A 38 -3.92 5.89 0.49
CA SER A 38 -2.61 5.26 0.72
C SER A 38 -2.76 4.16 1.78
N THR A 39 -2.02 3.07 1.61
CA THR A 39 -1.97 1.98 2.59
C THR A 39 -0.66 1.21 2.49
N HIS A 40 -0.22 0.66 3.61
CA HIS A 40 0.85 -0.34 3.69
C HIS A 40 0.30 -1.77 3.74
N ASP A 41 -1.02 -1.93 3.84
CA ASP A 41 -1.69 -3.23 3.87
C ASP A 41 -1.86 -3.78 2.46
N LEU A 42 -1.07 -4.80 2.11
CA LEU A 42 -1.15 -5.48 0.82
C LEU A 42 -2.44 -6.29 0.66
N GLU A 43 -3.07 -6.75 1.75
CA GLU A 43 -4.34 -7.49 1.67
C GLU A 43 -5.46 -6.55 1.20
N LEU A 44 -5.42 -5.27 1.60
CA LEU A 44 -6.40 -4.27 1.14
C LEU A 44 -6.34 -4.05 -0.38
N CYS A 45 -5.20 -4.33 -1.01
CA CYS A 45 -5.07 -4.25 -2.46
C CYS A 45 -5.94 -5.30 -3.18
N ASP A 46 -6.30 -6.41 -2.55
CA ASP A 46 -7.12 -7.44 -3.20
C ASP A 46 -8.55 -6.97 -3.52
N LEU A 47 -8.98 -5.85 -2.91
CA LEU A 47 -10.26 -5.21 -3.23
C LEU A 47 -10.40 -4.81 -4.71
N GLN A 48 -9.30 -4.62 -5.45
CA GLN A 48 -9.37 -4.37 -6.89
C GLN A 48 -10.01 -5.54 -7.67
N TYR A 49 -9.88 -6.77 -7.15
CA TYR A 49 -10.43 -7.97 -7.78
C TYR A 49 -11.91 -8.15 -7.47
N GLU A 50 -12.37 -7.66 -6.32
CA GLU A 50 -13.78 -7.65 -5.93
C GLU A 50 -14.57 -6.49 -6.55
N TYR A 51 -13.92 -5.34 -6.80
CA TYR A 51 -14.57 -4.11 -7.24
C TYR A 51 -13.86 -3.47 -8.43
N PHE A 52 -14.50 -3.52 -9.62
CA PHE A 52 -13.95 -2.96 -10.86
C PHE A 52 -13.62 -1.45 -10.84
N LYS A 53 -14.19 -0.71 -9.88
CA LYS A 53 -13.93 0.73 -9.71
C LYS A 53 -12.67 1.01 -8.88
N ILE A 54 -12.11 0.01 -8.22
CA ILE A 54 -10.89 0.11 -7.44
C ILE A 54 -9.73 -0.31 -8.34
N LYS A 55 -8.67 0.49 -8.32
CA LYS A 55 -7.43 0.22 -9.06
C LYS A 55 -6.25 0.47 -8.14
N ASN A 56 -5.31 -0.47 -8.12
CA ASN A 56 -4.08 -0.30 -7.36
C ASN A 56 -3.02 0.43 -8.17
N TYR A 57 -2.28 1.25 -7.45
CA TYR A 57 -1.12 1.97 -7.94
C TYR A 57 -0.02 1.93 -6.90
N ASN A 58 1.23 2.00 -7.34
CA ASN A 58 2.37 2.06 -6.44
C ASN A 58 3.42 3.08 -6.88
N PHE A 59 4.23 3.47 -5.91
CA PHE A 59 5.53 4.10 -6.10
C PHE A 59 6.61 3.06 -5.84
N GLN A 60 7.72 3.15 -6.56
CA GLN A 60 8.84 2.23 -6.41
C GLN A 60 10.10 2.97 -6.02
N GLU A 61 10.86 2.35 -5.14
CA GLU A 61 12.24 2.67 -4.87
C GLU A 61 13.19 1.94 -5.83
N TYR A 62 14.38 2.51 -6.02
CA TYR A 62 15.49 1.89 -6.73
C TYR A 62 16.80 2.23 -6.03
N TYR A 63 17.87 1.52 -6.36
CA TYR A 63 19.14 1.61 -5.65
C TYR A 63 20.27 2.04 -6.56
N VAL A 64 21.08 2.99 -6.07
CA VAL A 64 22.30 3.46 -6.75
C VAL A 64 23.37 3.65 -5.68
N ASN A 65 24.53 3.01 -5.83
CA ASN A 65 25.66 3.14 -4.89
C ASN A 65 25.28 2.88 -3.42
N ASN A 66 24.50 1.83 -3.15
CA ASN A 66 24.00 1.49 -1.81
C ASN A 66 23.08 2.55 -1.16
N GLU A 67 22.61 3.53 -1.93
CA GLU A 67 21.63 4.52 -1.48
C GLU A 67 20.26 4.22 -2.10
N ILE A 68 19.22 4.34 -1.28
CA ILE A 68 17.84 4.28 -1.72
C ILE A 68 17.44 5.56 -2.45
N LYS A 69 16.75 5.41 -3.58
CA LYS A 69 16.23 6.52 -4.37
C LYS A 69 14.77 6.26 -4.74
N PHE A 70 14.02 7.35 -4.90
CA PHE A 70 12.63 7.32 -5.31
C PHE A 70 12.48 8.14 -6.59
N ASP A 71 11.78 7.60 -7.59
CA ASP A 71 11.53 8.34 -8.84
C ASP A 71 10.20 9.09 -8.83
N TYR A 72 9.39 8.88 -7.79
CA TYR A 72 8.09 9.51 -7.58
C TYR A 72 7.11 9.30 -8.75
N LYS A 73 7.25 8.20 -9.50
CA LYS A 73 6.33 7.84 -10.59
C LYS A 73 5.28 6.83 -10.13
N ILE A 74 4.02 7.14 -10.43
CA ILE A 74 2.90 6.21 -10.29
C ILE A 74 3.04 5.10 -11.33
N ARG A 75 2.82 3.86 -10.88
CA ARG A 75 2.77 2.65 -11.72
C ARG A 75 1.54 1.85 -11.39
N ASP A 76 1.01 1.13 -12.37
CA ASP A 76 -0.13 0.24 -12.19
C ASP A 76 0.23 -0.94 -11.27
N GLY A 77 -0.73 -1.35 -10.45
CA GLY A 77 -0.67 -2.54 -9.62
C GLY A 77 -0.15 -2.30 -8.19
N VAL A 78 0.02 -3.40 -7.47
CA VAL A 78 0.55 -3.43 -6.09
C VAL A 78 2.07 -3.33 -6.12
N SER A 79 2.68 -2.73 -5.09
CA SER A 79 4.13 -2.68 -5.00
C SER A 79 4.71 -4.10 -4.90
N THR A 80 5.72 -4.39 -5.72
CA THR A 80 6.46 -5.66 -5.70
C THR A 80 7.81 -5.54 -4.98
N THR A 81 8.15 -4.35 -4.48
CA THR A 81 9.41 -4.08 -3.81
C THR A 81 9.25 -4.23 -2.29
N LYS A 82 10.29 -4.75 -1.63
CA LYS A 82 10.34 -4.94 -0.17
C LYS A 82 11.46 -4.10 0.43
N ASN A 83 11.26 -2.78 0.47
CA ASN A 83 12.23 -1.82 1.01
C ASN A 83 12.82 -2.24 2.38
N ALA A 84 11.97 -2.70 3.29
CA ALA A 84 12.39 -3.08 4.64
C ALA A 84 13.52 -4.14 4.66
N LEU A 85 13.44 -5.18 3.82
CA LEU A 85 14.48 -6.21 3.75
C LEU A 85 15.82 -5.63 3.27
N TYR A 86 15.77 -4.65 2.38
CA TYR A 86 16.97 -3.97 1.91
C TYR A 86 17.58 -3.06 2.98
N LEU A 87 16.75 -2.29 3.69
CA LEU A 87 17.20 -1.46 4.82
C LEU A 87 17.86 -2.30 5.92
N ILE A 88 17.33 -3.49 6.19
CA ILE A 88 17.90 -4.45 7.14
C ILE A 88 19.30 -4.90 6.68
N LYS A 89 19.48 -5.21 5.39
CA LYS A 89 20.80 -5.53 4.82
C LYS A 89 21.78 -4.35 4.92
N LEU A 90 21.34 -3.12 4.65
CA LEU A 90 22.17 -1.92 4.81
C LEU A 90 22.59 -1.67 6.27
N ALA A 91 21.74 -2.05 7.23
CA ALA A 91 22.06 -2.00 8.65
C ALA A 91 23.08 -3.07 9.08
N GLY A 92 23.56 -3.91 8.16
CA GLY A 92 24.53 -4.97 8.43
C GLY A 92 23.91 -6.23 9.04
N ILE A 93 22.60 -6.41 8.87
CA ILE A 93 21.88 -7.59 9.35
C ILE A 93 21.70 -8.54 8.17
N ASP A 94 22.38 -9.70 8.24
CA ASP A 94 22.18 -10.78 7.27
C ASP A 94 20.81 -11.43 7.52
N LEU A 95 20.00 -11.47 6.47
CA LEU A 95 18.71 -12.16 6.46
C LEU A 95 18.92 -13.48 5.73
N ASP A 96 18.94 -14.59 6.46
CA ASP A 96 18.82 -15.93 5.90
C ASP A 96 17.40 -16.09 5.35
N LEU A 97 17.23 -15.77 4.07
CA LEU A 97 15.98 -15.97 3.34
C LEU A 97 16.06 -17.35 2.66
N GLU A 98 15.34 -18.34 3.22
CA GLU A 98 15.07 -19.64 2.56
C GLU A 98 14.19 -19.49 1.31
#